data_AF-A0A661TLS1-F1
#
_entry.id   AF-A0A661TLS1-F1
#
_cell.length_a   1.000
_cell.length_b   1.000
_cell.length_c   1.000
_cell.angle_alpha   90.00
_cell.angle_beta   90.00
_cell.angle_gamma   90.00
#
_symmetry.space_group_name_H-M   'P 1'
#
loop_
_entity.id
_entity.type
_entity.pdbx_description
1 polymer ?
#
loop_
_entity_poly.entity_id
_entity_poly.type
_entity_poly.pdbx_seq_one_letter_code
_entity_poly.pdbx_strand_id
1 'polypeptide(L)' 'GGELGLLFVPYDEHGSPVNVRVGRYTSTVIEIIRMFSELYPGKEIEFKNVPRFANIIKNGVGHYLSKPEDE' A
#
# COMPACT_ATOMS: atom_id res chain seq x y z
N GLY A 1 24.92 3.94 -15.34
CA GLY A 1 23.72 4.08 -14.50
C GLY A 1 22.49 4.37 -15.34
N GLY A 2 22.38 5.58 -15.89
CA GLY A 2 21.26 5.96 -16.79
C GLY A 2 21.22 5.22 -18.13
N GLU A 3 22.38 4.87 -18.69
CA GLU A 3 22.48 4.15 -19.98
C GLU A 3 21.92 2.71 -19.96
N LEU A 4 21.74 2.13 -18.77
CA LEU A 4 21.18 0.79 -18.59
C LEU A 4 19.65 0.80 -18.41
N GLY A 5 19.00 1.97 -18.47
CA GLY A 5 17.55 2.11 -18.28
C GLY A 5 17.06 1.90 -16.84
N LEU A 6 17.97 1.68 -15.88
CA LEU A 6 17.64 1.29 -14.49
C LEU A 6 17.08 2.42 -13.61
N LEU A 7 17.05 3.66 -14.11
CA LEU A 7 16.57 4.85 -13.39
C LEU A 7 15.19 5.33 -13.88
N PHE A 8 14.60 4.66 -14.86
CA PHE A 8 13.33 5.09 -15.45
C PHE A 8 12.21 4.14 -15.03
N VAL A 9 11.20 4.71 -14.37
CA VAL A 9 9.91 4.03 -14.20
C VAL A 9 9.08 4.35 -15.44
N PRO A 10 8.60 3.35 -16.19
CA PRO A 10 7.73 3.60 -17.34
C PRO A 10 6.37 4.09 -16.82
N TYR A 11 6.21 5.41 -16.75
CA TYR A 11 4.91 6.04 -16.56
C TYR A 11 4.29 6.26 -17.93
N ASP A 12 3.05 5.84 -18.11
CA ASP A 12 2.24 6.20 -19.27
C ASP A 12 1.60 7.59 -19.05
N GLU A 13 0.81 8.05 -20.03
CA GLU A 13 0.07 9.32 -19.95
C GLU A 13 -0.91 9.39 -18.76
N HIS A 14 -1.25 8.25 -18.15
CA HIS A 14 -2.14 8.14 -17.00
C HIS A 14 -1.40 8.09 -15.66
N GLY A 15 -0.06 8.07 -15.68
CA GLY A 15 0.79 8.05 -14.50
C GLY A 15 0.67 6.76 -13.67
N SER A 16 1.10 6.79 -12.41
CA SER A 16 0.95 5.62 -11.53
C SER A 16 -0.47 5.54 -10.97
N PRO A 17 -1.23 4.45 -11.12
CA PRO A 17 -2.59 4.36 -10.58
C PRO A 17 -2.62 4.51 -9.05
N VAL A 18 -3.53 5.34 -8.52
CA VAL A 18 -3.65 5.58 -7.07
C VAL A 18 -3.85 4.29 -6.28
N ASN A 19 -4.64 3.35 -6.82
CA ASN A 19 -4.87 2.03 -6.22
C ASN A 19 -3.56 1.25 -6.06
N VAL A 20 -2.67 1.32 -7.04
CA VAL A 20 -1.36 0.65 -7.00
C VAL A 20 -0.46 1.32 -5.97
N ARG A 21 -0.42 2.65 -5.92
CA ARG A 21 0.35 3.39 -4.92
C ARG A 21 -0.10 3.04 -3.50
N VAL A 22 -1.41 3.20 -3.21
CA VAL A 22 -1.97 2.89 -1.89
C VAL A 22 -1.76 1.43 -1.53
N GLY A 23 -1.97 0.51 -2.48
CA GLY A 23 -1.69 -0.91 -2.26
C GLY A 23 -0.25 -1.18 -1.82
N ARG A 24 0.73 -0.55 -2.47
CA ARG A 24 2.15 -0.66 -2.10
C ARG A 24 2.40 -0.10 -0.70
N TYR A 25 1.93 1.11 -0.40
CA TYR A 25 2.08 1.73 0.92
C TYR A 25 1.49 0.86 2.03
N THR A 26 0.27 0.36 1.85
CA THR A 26 -0.36 -0.54 2.83
C THR A 26 0.46 -1.80 3.04
N SER A 27 1.02 -2.37 1.98
CA SER A 27 1.86 -3.57 2.08
C SER A 27 3.17 -3.29 2.84
N THR A 28 3.81 -2.15 2.55
CA THR A 28 5.03 -1.71 3.26
C THR A 28 4.78 -1.51 4.75
N VAL A 29 3.69 -0.82 5.14
CA VAL A 29 3.37 -0.59 6.56
C VAL A 29 3.12 -1.90 7.28
N ILE A 30 2.38 -2.84 6.67
CA ILE A 30 2.18 -4.17 7.25
C ILE A 30 3.52 -4.88 7.47
N GLU A 31 4.42 -4.82 6.50
CA GLU A 31 5.71 -5.49 6.61
C GLU A 31 6.59 -4.86 7.70
N ILE A 32 6.59 -3.54 7.82
CA ILE A 32 7.27 -2.84 8.92
C ILE A 32 6.74 -3.31 10.28
N ILE A 33 5.41 -3.43 10.42
CA ILE A 33 4.79 -3.89 11.67
C ILE A 33 5.15 -5.35 11.98
N ARG A 34 5.20 -6.21 10.96
CA ARG A 34 5.63 -7.61 11.11
C ARG A 34 7.07 -7.70 11.56
N MET A 35 7.99 -7.00 10.89
CA MET A 35 9.39 -6.94 11.26
C MET A 35 9.59 -6.39 12.68
N PHE A 36 8.85 -5.34 13.05
CA PHE A 36 8.87 -4.85 14.43
C PHE A 36 8.47 -5.94 15.43
N SER A 37 7.38 -6.66 15.16
CA SER A 37 6.91 -7.72 16.06
C SER A 37 7.89 -8.88 16.17
N GLU A 38 8.57 -9.23 15.06
CA GLU A 38 9.63 -10.25 15.05
C GLU A 38 10.88 -9.81 15.83
N LEU A 39 11.26 -8.54 15.74
CA LEU A 39 12.44 -8.00 16.44
C LEU A 39 12.21 -7.78 17.94
N TYR A 40 10.95 -7.61 18.38
CA TYR A 40 10.60 -7.31 19.76
C TYR A 40 9.53 -8.26 20.32
N PRO A 41 9.88 -9.51 20.64
CA PRO A 41 8.96 -10.45 21.29
C PRO A 41 8.36 -9.88 22.59
N GLY A 42 7.07 -10.06 22.80
CA GLY A 42 6.29 -9.50 23.91
C GLY A 42 5.79 -8.06 23.69
N LYS A 43 6.08 -7.46 22.54
CA LYS A 43 5.59 -6.14 22.11
C LYS A 43 4.93 -6.19 20.72
N GLU A 44 4.38 -7.34 20.37
CA GLU A 44 3.78 -7.57 19.07
C GLU A 44 2.60 -6.64 18.83
N ILE A 45 2.47 -6.18 17.59
CA ILE A 45 1.35 -5.33 17.17
C ILE A 45 0.40 -6.19 16.35
N GLU A 46 -0.78 -6.47 16.91
CA GLU A 46 -1.86 -7.16 16.22
C GLU A 46 -2.80 -6.18 15.51
N PHE A 47 -3.14 -6.48 14.26
CA PHE A 47 -4.13 -5.72 13.49
C PHE A 47 -5.03 -6.66 12.70
N LYS A 48 -6.30 -6.25 12.56
CA LYS A 48 -7.35 -6.98 11.85
C LYS A 48 -8.01 -6.06 10.83
N ASN A 49 -8.70 -6.63 9.85
CA ASN A 49 -9.46 -5.90 8.83
C ASN A 49 -8.65 -4.92 7.97
N VAL A 50 -7.33 -5.13 7.86
CA VAL A 50 -6.47 -4.32 6.97
C VAL A 50 -6.49 -4.91 5.56
N PRO A 51 -6.81 -4.11 4.53
CA PRO A 51 -6.86 -4.62 3.16
C PRO A 51 -5.46 -4.95 2.64
N ARG A 52 -5.34 -6.09 1.95
CA ARG A 52 -4.10 -6.46 1.24
C ARG A 52 -4.06 -5.82 -0.13
N PHE A 53 -2.87 -5.80 -0.75
CA PHE A 53 -2.66 -5.27 -2.09
C PHE A 53 -3.74 -5.75 -3.08
N ALA A 54 -3.98 -7.06 -3.18
CA ALA A 54 -4.98 -7.64 -4.06
C ALA A 54 -6.40 -7.12 -3.79
N ASN A 55 -6.76 -6.89 -2.53
CA ASN A 55 -8.07 -6.35 -2.16
C ASN A 55 -8.21 -4.88 -2.58
N ILE A 56 -7.13 -4.10 -2.53
CA ILE A 56 -7.12 -2.70 -2.95
C ILE A 56 -7.20 -2.59 -4.47
N ILE A 57 -6.49 -3.46 -5.21
CA ILE A 57 -6.58 -3.53 -6.67
C ILE A 57 -7.98 -3.94 -7.11
N LYS A 58 -8.59 -4.93 -6.43
CA LYS A 58 -9.93 -5.42 -6.76
C LYS A 58 -11.04 -4.42 -6.44
N ASN A 59 -11.03 -3.86 -5.24
CA ASN A 59 -12.16 -3.05 -4.75
C ASN A 59 -11.99 -1.55 -5.03
N GLY A 60 -10.77 -1.11 -5.36
CA GLY A 60 -10.40 0.29 -5.42
C GLY A 60 -10.26 0.94 -4.04
N VAL A 61 -9.50 2.03 -3.95
CA VAL A 61 -9.26 2.74 -2.69
C VAL A 61 -10.53 3.37 -2.13
N GLY A 62 -11.43 3.84 -2.99
CA GLY A 62 -12.70 4.47 -2.59
C GLY A 62 -13.59 3.58 -1.73
N HIS A 63 -13.51 2.25 -1.89
CA HIS A 63 -14.25 1.28 -1.05
C HIS A 63 -13.88 1.38 0.45
N TYR A 64 -12.70 1.89 0.77
CA TYR A 64 -12.19 1.98 2.15
C TYR A 64 -12.28 3.39 2.74
N LEU A 65 -12.76 4.37 1.96
CA LEU A 65 -12.93 5.73 2.44
C LEU A 65 -14.34 5.89 3.01
N SER A 66 -14.45 6.62 4.12
CA SER A 66 -15.75 7.07 4.61
C SER A 66 -16.43 7.90 3.52
N LYS A 67 -17.75 7.70 3.35
CA LYS A 67 -18.54 8.63 2.55
C LYS A 67 -18.46 10.01 3.22
N PRO A 68 -18.27 11.10 2.47
CA PRO A 68 -18.49 12.43 3.04
C PRO A 68 -19.92 12.47 3.58
N GLU A 69 -20.12 13.10 4.74
CA GLU A 69 -21.47 13.41 5.22
C GLU A 69 -22.13 14.29 4.16
N ASP A 70 -23.31 13.89 3.70
CA ASP A 70 -24.08 14.64 2.71
C ASP A 70 -24.31 16.08 3.26
N GLU A 71 -23.86 17.10 2.53
CA GLU A 71 -24.17 18.53 2.81
C GLU A 71 -25.65 18.85 2.54
#